data_AF-A0A3D3ZVL4-F1
#
_entry.id   AF-A0A3D3ZVL4-F1
#
_cell.length_a   1.000
_cell.length_b   1.000
_cell.length_c   1.000
_cell.angle_alpha   90.00
_cell.angle_beta   90.00
_cell.angle_gamma   90.00
#
_symmetry.space_group_name_H-M   'P 1'
#
loop_
_entity.id
_entity.type
_entity.pdbx_description
1 polymer ?
#
loop_
_entity_poly.entity_id
_entity_poly.type
_entity_poly.pdbx_seq_one_letter_code
_entity_poly.pdbx_strand_id
1 'polypeptide(L)' 'MTQSTALSSHPLYRRQKKVQKELNELLVSEGYMSLFPPVVRTGVAKKRWDKRKARIVQQATEFGFDVPQALVDSVTTPT' A
#
# COMPACT_ATOMS: atom_id res chain seq x y z
N MET A 1 -21.36 -1.67 -28.11
CA MET A 1 -21.44 -2.36 -26.79
C MET A 1 -20.93 -3.77 -27.05
N THR A 2 -19.75 -4.23 -26.60
CA THR A 2 -19.31 -4.48 -25.22
C THR A 2 -17.80 -4.82 -25.24
N GLN A 3 -16.91 -3.96 -24.74
CA GLN A 3 -15.48 -4.29 -24.56
C GLN A 3 -14.99 -4.08 -23.12
N SER A 4 -15.87 -3.75 -22.18
CA SER A 4 -15.46 -3.35 -20.83
C SER A 4 -15.24 -4.52 -19.86
N THR A 5 -15.68 -5.74 -20.20
CA THR A 5 -15.60 -6.91 -19.29
C THR A 5 -14.25 -7.62 -19.33
N ALA A 6 -13.57 -7.67 -20.48
CA ALA A 6 -12.31 -8.42 -20.66
C ALA A 6 -11.10 -7.78 -19.94
N LEU A 7 -11.11 -6.47 -19.72
CA LEU A 7 -10.06 -5.77 -18.95
C LEU A 7 -10.13 -6.08 -17.44
N SER A 8 -11.34 -6.35 -16.92
CA SER A 8 -11.55 -6.59 -15.49
C SER A 8 -11.06 -7.97 -15.00
N SER A 9 -10.97 -8.95 -15.89
CA SER A 9 -10.51 -10.32 -15.59
C SER A 9 -9.00 -10.49 -15.77
N HIS A 10 -8.29 -9.51 -16.33
CA HIS A 10 -6.85 -9.59 -16.54
C HIS A 10 -6.12 -9.69 -15.18
N PRO A 11 -5.23 -10.68 -14.98
CA PRO A 11 -4.59 -10.92 -13.69
C PRO A 11 -3.80 -9.71 -13.17
N LEU A 12 -3.21 -8.91 -14.06
CA LEU A 12 -2.55 -7.66 -13.71
C LEU A 12 -3.52 -6.60 -13.15
N TYR A 13 -4.71 -6.44 -13.74
CA TYR A 13 -5.72 -5.51 -13.25
C TYR A 13 -6.22 -5.92 -11.85
N ARG A 14 -6.46 -7.22 -11.63
CA ARG A 14 -6.83 -7.74 -10.31
C ARG A 14 -5.72 -7.50 -9.27
N ARG A 15 -4.46 -7.70 -9.64
CA ARG A 15 -3.31 -7.43 -8.78
C ARG A 15 -3.19 -5.94 -8.46
N GLN A 16 -3.32 -5.08 -9.47
CA GLN A 16 -3.30 -3.62 -9.31
C GLN A 16 -4.39 -3.14 -8.35
N LYS A 17 -5.63 -3.62 -8.50
CA LYS A 17 -6.75 -3.29 -7.59
C LYS A 17 -6.50 -3.76 -6.16
N LYS A 18 -5.88 -4.94 -5.99
CA LYS A 18 -5.50 -5.45 -4.66
C LYS A 18 -4.45 -4.55 -4.01
N VAL A 19 -3.41 -4.18 -4.75
CA VAL A 19 -2.35 -3.27 -4.25
C VAL A 19 -2.93 -1.91 -3.91
N GLN A 20 -3.81 -1.36 -4.76
CA GLN A 20 -4.51 -0.10 -4.49
C GLN A 20 -5.29 -0.15 -3.16
N LYS A 21 -6.02 -1.25 -2.92
CA LYS A 21 -6.75 -1.45 -1.67
C LYS A 21 -5.81 -1.53 -0.46
N GLU A 22 -4.74 -2.32 -0.56
CA GLU A 22 -3.76 -2.47 0.52
C GLU A 22 -3.04 -1.15 0.82
N LEU A 23 -2.74 -0.35 -0.21
CA LEU A 23 -2.14 0.98 -0.05
C LEU A 23 -3.10 1.93 0.68
N ASN A 24 -4.38 1.97 0.30
CA ASN A 24 -5.36 2.82 0.98
C ASN A 24 -5.51 2.44 2.46
N GLU A 25 -5.57 1.14 2.78
CA GLU A 25 -5.60 0.66 4.18
C GLU A 25 -4.34 1.10 4.95
N LEU A 26 -3.16 1.03 4.30
CA LEU A 26 -1.91 1.51 4.89
C LEU A 26 -1.98 3.02 5.17
N LEU A 27 -2.35 3.84 4.19
CA LEU A 27 -2.43 5.30 4.34
C LEU A 27 -3.38 5.72 5.47
N VAL A 28 -4.54 5.07 5.58
CA VAL A 28 -5.48 5.30 6.67
C VAL A 28 -4.86 4.92 8.02
N SER A 29 -4.21 3.77 8.11
CA SER A 29 -3.60 3.29 9.36
C SER A 29 -2.42 4.13 9.84
N GLU A 30 -1.71 4.76 8.91
CA GLU A 30 -0.59 5.68 9.17
C GLU A 30 -1.06 7.14 9.34
N GLY A 31 -2.37 7.40 9.21
CA GLY A 31 -2.96 8.71 9.49
C GLY A 31 -2.99 9.70 8.31
N TYR A 32 -2.52 9.32 7.12
CA TYR A 32 -2.51 10.21 5.94
C TYR A 32 -3.92 10.56 5.42
N MET A 33 -4.91 9.72 5.71
CA MET A 33 -6.30 9.90 5.26
C MET A 33 -7.30 9.78 6.42
N SER A 34 -6.86 10.01 7.66
CA SER A 34 -7.65 9.84 8.87
C SER A 34 -7.50 11.06 9.79
N LEU A 35 -8.59 11.44 10.46
CA LEU A 35 -8.55 12.44 11.54
C LEU A 35 -7.97 11.88 12.85
N PHE A 36 -7.77 10.56 12.90
CA PHE A 36 -7.25 9.86 14.07
C PHE A 36 -5.75 9.60 13.95
N PRO A 37 -5.01 9.63 15.07
CA PRO A 37 -3.58 9.37 15.08
C PRO A 37 -3.26 7.95 14.58
N PRO A 38 -2.04 7.72 14.06
CA PRO A 38 -1.63 6.43 13.56
C PRO A 38 -1.65 5.36 14.65
N VAL A 39 -1.99 4.13 14.25
CA VAL A 39 -1.99 2.99 15.18
C VAL A 39 -0.55 2.56 15.44
N VAL A 40 -0.02 2.90 16.62
CA VAL A 40 1.32 2.51 17.04
C VAL A 40 1.35 1.02 17.37
N ARG A 41 2.23 0.27 16.69
CA ARG A 41 2.44 -1.16 16.93
C ARG A 41 3.81 -1.39 17.54
N THR A 42 3.92 -2.34 18.48
CA THR A 42 5.16 -2.63 19.20
C THR A 42 5.57 -4.10 19.08
N GLY A 43 6.85 -4.39 19.37
CA GLY A 43 7.39 -5.74 19.44
C GLY A 43 7.31 -6.53 18.12
N VAL A 44 6.89 -7.80 18.21
CA VAL A 44 6.79 -8.72 17.07
C VAL A 44 5.75 -8.25 16.05
N ALA A 45 4.67 -7.62 16.51
CA ALA A 45 3.62 -7.07 15.65
C ALA A 45 4.16 -5.93 14.76
N LYS A 46 5.06 -5.10 15.30
CA LYS A 46 5.74 -4.05 14.54
C LYS A 46 6.58 -4.61 13.40
N LYS A 47 7.47 -5.58 13.68
CA LYS A 47 8.33 -6.19 12.64
C LYS A 47 7.53 -6.83 11.49
N ARG A 48 6.41 -7.50 11.80
CA ARG A 48 5.52 -8.07 10.77
C ARG A 48 4.82 -6.98 9.96
N TRP A 49 4.42 -5.90 10.63
CA TRP A 49 3.83 -4.74 9.99
C TRP A 49 4.81 -4.04 9.06
N ASP A 50 6.04 -3.78 9.50
CA ASP A 50 7.07 -3.12 8.70
C ASP A 50 7.38 -3.90 7.42
N LYS A 51 7.47 -5.24 7.50
CA LYS A 51 7.62 -6.10 6.31
C LYS A 51 6.44 -5.98 5.35
N ARG A 52 5.21 -5.94 5.88
CA ARG A 52 4.00 -5.79 5.07
C ARG A 52 3.96 -4.40 4.42
N LYS A 53 4.30 -3.35 5.16
CA LYS A 53 4.40 -1.96 4.70
C LYS A 53 5.39 -1.84 3.55
N ALA A 54 6.61 -2.36 3.71
CA ALA A 54 7.63 -2.38 2.67
C ALA A 54 7.14 -3.05 1.38
N ARG A 55 6.51 -4.21 1.48
CA ARG A 55 5.93 -4.92 0.33
C ARG A 55 4.87 -4.09 -0.39
N ILE A 56 3.97 -3.45 0.35
CA ILE A 56 2.88 -2.64 -0.23
C ILE A 56 3.45 -1.43 -0.93
N VAL A 57 4.37 -0.70 -0.29
CA VAL A 57 5.03 0.48 -0.86
C VAL A 57 5.77 0.12 -2.14
N GLN A 58 6.59 -0.95 -2.12
CA GLN A 58 7.32 -1.39 -3.31
C GLN A 58 6.38 -1.73 -4.48
N GLN A 59 5.32 -2.50 -4.22
CA GLN A 59 4.33 -2.84 -5.25
C GLN A 59 3.56 -1.60 -5.72
N ALA A 60 3.25 -0.66 -4.83
CA ALA A 60 2.55 0.56 -5.20
C ALA A 60 3.39 1.43 -6.13
N THR A 61 4.69 1.58 -5.83
CA THR A 61 5.66 2.29 -6.67
C THR A 61 5.82 1.60 -8.02
N GLU A 62 5.90 0.26 -8.07
CA GLU A 62 5.96 -0.52 -9.32
C GLU A 62 4.75 -0.26 -10.24
N PHE A 63 3.55 -0.10 -9.65
CA PHE A 63 2.32 0.21 -10.40
C PHE A 63 2.11 1.71 -10.66
N GLY A 64 3.04 2.58 -10.22
CA GLY A 64 2.96 4.03 -10.41
C GLY A 64 1.85 4.70 -9.58
N PHE A 65 1.47 4.14 -8.44
CA PHE A 65 0.54 4.79 -7.52
C PHE A 65 1.19 5.94 -6.76
N ASP A 66 0.39 6.92 -6.38
CA ASP A 66 0.84 8.04 -5.54
C ASP A 66 1.05 7.57 -4.10
N VAL A 67 2.31 7.57 -3.66
CA VAL A 67 2.72 7.15 -2.32
C VAL A 67 3.47 8.31 -1.68
N PRO A 68 3.10 8.76 -0.46
CA PRO A 68 3.82 9.79 0.26
C PRO A 68 5.32 9.49 0.35
N GLN A 69 6.16 10.47 -0.01
CA GLN A 69 7.61 10.30 -0.05
C GLN A 69 8.18 9.82 1.30
N ALA A 70 7.65 10.31 2.43
CA ALA A 70 8.05 9.85 3.76
C ALA A 70 7.86 8.33 3.97
N LEU A 71 6.83 7.72 3.36
CA LEU A 71 6.62 6.28 3.40
C LEU A 71 7.64 5.53 2.54
N VAL A 72 7.97 6.08 1.37
CA VAL A 72 9.03 5.54 0.50
C VAL A 72 10.37 5.58 1.23
N ASP A 73 10.72 6.72 1.82
CA ASP A 73 11.97 6.90 2.56
C ASP A 73 12.05 5.94 3.75
N SER A 74 10.94 5.72 4.47
CA SER A 74 10.88 4.78 5.60
C SER A 74 11.15 3.32 5.22
N VAL A 75 10.96 2.96 3.95
CA VAL A 75 11.19 1.60 3.43
C VAL A 75 12.57 1.48 2.79
N THR A 76 13.05 2.54 2.15
CA THR A 76 14.32 2.54 1.40
C THR A 76 15.53 2.79 2.30
N THR A 77 15.35 3.53 3.40
CA THR A 77 16.42 3.82 4.36
C THR A 77 16.31 2.87 5.55
N PRO A 78 17.28 1.97 5.79
CA PRO A 78 17.31 1.20 7.02
C PRO A 78 17.68 2.15 8.17
N THR A 79 16.69 2.55 8.97
CA THR A 79 16.92 3.08 10.33
C THR A 79 17.39 1.99 11.27
#